data_AF-A0A9P7PYY6-F1
#
_entry.id   AF-A0A9P7PYY6-F1
#
_cell.length_a   1.000
_cell.length_b   1.000
_cell.length_c   1.000
_cell.angle_alpha   90.00
_cell.angle_beta   90.00
_cell.angle_gamma   90.00
#
_symmetry.space_group_name_H-M   'P 1'
#
loop_
_entity.id
_entity.type
_entity.pdbx_description
1 polymer ?
#
loop_
_entity_poly.entity_id
_entity_poly.type
_entity_poly.pdbx_seq_one_letter_code
_entity_poly.pdbx_strand_id
1 'polypeptide(L)'
;MASAYSAYHGSSNGPQQTTATTHGTSNAPPHTVTAMSRWSLLTKTLPAVHEIKALHVYDFDNTLFKSPLPNSALWSAPTLGMMSSQKAFSNGGWWHDSQILAATGQGLEKEEPRAWEGWWNEKVVELARLSMKQPDALCVMLTGRSEKPFAALIKKMLAAKGLDFDIVGLKPQVTPMNEPLQSTMHFKQLFLTALMETYSQATEIRIYEDRPRHTTAFRKFFAEYNLCQSSAASTRGPLAAEVIQVADSSTLLDPVTEVAAIQHMINQHNESVTRQPEAERQKKLHIKKTICYTGYMISTEDSKRLLKLAKIPFGRPHRLKAQANHILISPRPCSPSMLEKVGGMGSKMLWQVAAIGNYKGTVWATRVRPVLSTAVYHTDSPDPIVVLALKNGARSVDTTLISRDAEWQDPPSGQALVFETTVGEKVVLRIEEEGSKEAQYDSPAARKASKRKHPGEDGRTAKSRQGQYGGRNEFRDNDSGSRAGGGGPRGRGNASRGPRGGNTRGGGRGGAVKGKAPNFPYRSLDDVEPRNQHGGHSPQVSYDDAHPPHHQQQQQQQQQQNHSQAPPTGPKASRARGATIRGRGGSSRGNSRASGGAKGNPPADLQNFY
;
A
#
# COMPACT_ATOMS: atom_id res chain seq x y z
N MET A 1 -6.06 -19.00 24.98
CA MET A 1 -6.17 -19.07 23.52
C MET A 1 -7.54 -19.67 23.21
N ALA A 2 -8.58 -18.85 23.21
CA ALA A 2 -9.94 -19.29 22.90
C ALA A 2 -10.10 -19.45 21.38
N SER A 3 -10.75 -20.53 20.95
CA SER A 3 -11.00 -20.85 19.54
C SER A 3 -11.96 -19.84 18.91
N ALA A 4 -11.66 -19.36 17.70
CA ALA A 4 -12.47 -18.38 16.97
C ALA A 4 -13.85 -18.95 16.55
N TYR A 5 -13.97 -20.27 16.45
CA TYR A 5 -15.25 -20.96 16.22
C TYR A 5 -16.04 -21.20 17.52
N SER A 6 -15.34 -21.44 18.63
CA SER A 6 -15.96 -21.76 19.92
C SER A 6 -16.68 -20.58 20.58
N ALA A 7 -16.44 -19.34 20.14
CA ALA A 7 -17.14 -18.16 20.64
C ALA A 7 -18.63 -18.12 20.22
N TYR A 8 -19.06 -18.97 19.28
CA TYR A 8 -20.41 -18.95 18.70
C TYR A 8 -21.29 -20.15 19.08
N HIS A 9 -20.75 -21.16 19.77
CA HIS A 9 -21.55 -22.26 20.34
C HIS A 9 -21.39 -22.28 21.86
N GLY A 10 -22.33 -21.63 22.55
CA GLY A 10 -22.37 -21.58 24.01
C GLY A 10 -22.43 -22.96 24.65
N SER A 11 -21.60 -23.18 25.67
CA SER A 11 -21.57 -24.37 26.50
C SER A 11 -22.84 -24.50 27.34
N SER A 12 -23.56 -25.61 27.21
CA SER A 12 -24.59 -26.03 28.17
C SER A 12 -24.11 -27.29 28.90
N ASN A 13 -23.74 -27.16 30.17
CA ASN A 13 -23.54 -28.30 31.07
C ASN A 13 -24.00 -27.94 32.49
N GLY A 14 -24.96 -28.71 33.00
CA GLY A 14 -25.44 -28.69 34.39
C GLY A 14 -26.84 -29.31 34.51
N PRO A 15 -27.02 -30.47 35.15
CA PRO A 15 -28.33 -31.09 35.30
C PRO A 15 -29.00 -30.62 36.58
N GLN A 16 -30.18 -30.03 36.48
CA GLN A 16 -31.14 -29.97 37.59
C GLN A 16 -32.56 -30.12 37.05
N GLN A 17 -33.21 -31.20 37.47
CA GLN A 17 -34.62 -31.48 37.26
C GLN A 17 -35.46 -30.39 37.95
N THR A 18 -36.30 -29.70 37.19
CA THR A 18 -37.66 -29.31 37.60
C THR A 18 -38.51 -29.01 36.35
N THR A 19 -39.77 -29.43 36.43
CA THR A 19 -40.80 -29.38 35.40
C THR A 19 -41.34 -27.97 35.16
N ALA A 20 -41.27 -27.43 33.95
CA ALA A 20 -42.22 -26.43 33.42
C ALA A 20 -42.04 -26.21 31.90
N THR A 21 -43.16 -26.26 31.19
CA THR A 21 -43.38 -25.87 29.79
C THR A 21 -43.21 -24.35 29.60
N THR A 22 -42.34 -23.88 28.69
CA THR A 22 -42.60 -22.88 27.61
C THR A 22 -41.32 -22.31 26.98
N HIS A 23 -41.29 -22.33 25.63
CA HIS A 23 -40.52 -21.52 24.67
C HIS A 23 -39.11 -21.00 25.04
N GLY A 24 -38.09 -21.80 24.72
CA GLY A 24 -36.73 -21.31 24.49
C GLY A 24 -36.49 -20.99 23.01
N THR A 25 -36.56 -19.72 22.62
CA THR A 25 -36.08 -19.26 21.30
C THR A 25 -34.56 -19.28 21.30
N SER A 26 -33.96 -20.23 20.59
CA SER A 26 -32.55 -20.17 20.22
C SER A 26 -32.30 -18.91 19.38
N ASN A 27 -31.51 -17.97 19.91
CA ASN A 27 -31.14 -16.70 19.26
C ASN A 27 -30.27 -16.84 17.98
N ALA A 28 -30.13 -18.04 17.41
CA ALA A 28 -29.45 -18.23 16.13
C ALA A 28 -30.40 -17.85 14.99
N PRO A 29 -30.00 -16.98 14.04
CA PRO A 29 -30.84 -16.63 12.91
C PRO A 29 -31.19 -17.89 12.11
N PRO A 30 -32.44 -18.03 11.65
CA PRO A 30 -32.84 -19.18 10.85
C PRO A 30 -32.06 -19.17 9.52
N HIS A 31 -31.21 -20.18 9.31
CA HIS A 31 -30.46 -20.42 8.07
C HIS A 31 -31.43 -20.76 6.93
N THR A 32 -31.98 -19.71 6.32
CA THR A 32 -33.03 -19.78 5.30
C THR A 32 -32.64 -18.95 4.09
N VAL A 33 -33.15 -19.32 2.92
CA VAL A 33 -32.93 -18.58 1.66
C VAL A 33 -33.34 -17.10 1.81
N THR A 34 -34.45 -16.84 2.51
CA THR A 34 -34.91 -15.48 2.81
C THR A 34 -33.91 -14.71 3.68
N ALA A 35 -33.37 -15.32 4.74
CA ALA A 35 -32.34 -14.67 5.56
C ALA A 35 -31.06 -14.42 4.76
N MET A 36 -30.67 -15.37 3.90
CA MET A 36 -29.50 -15.25 3.03
C MET A 36 -29.64 -14.09 2.04
N SER A 37 -30.83 -13.86 1.48
CA SER A 37 -31.10 -12.75 0.56
C SER A 37 -30.80 -11.36 1.16
N ARG A 38 -30.88 -11.20 2.48
CA ARG A 38 -30.59 -9.93 3.19
C ARG A 38 -29.12 -9.56 3.19
N TRP A 39 -28.23 -10.49 2.89
CA TRP A 39 -26.80 -10.20 2.69
C TRP A 39 -26.49 -9.72 1.27
N SER A 40 -27.44 -9.84 0.33
CA SER A 40 -27.24 -9.47 -1.06
C SER A 40 -27.69 -8.03 -1.30
N LEU A 41 -26.90 -7.29 -2.07
CA LEU A 41 -27.35 -6.03 -2.66
C LEU A 41 -28.46 -6.22 -3.70
N LEU A 42 -28.60 -7.44 -4.25
CA LEU A 42 -29.54 -7.74 -5.32
C LEU A 42 -30.89 -8.16 -4.75
N THR A 43 -31.97 -7.71 -5.38
CA THR A 43 -33.34 -8.16 -5.12
C THR A 43 -33.70 -9.32 -6.07
N LYS A 44 -32.81 -10.31 -6.17
CA LYS A 44 -32.99 -11.52 -7.00
C LYS A 44 -33.55 -12.64 -6.13
N THR A 45 -34.51 -13.39 -6.66
CA THR A 45 -34.98 -14.62 -6.01
C THR A 45 -33.86 -15.65 -6.04
N LEU A 46 -33.42 -16.08 -4.87
CA LEU A 46 -32.34 -17.05 -4.75
C LEU A 46 -32.84 -18.49 -5.02
N PRO A 47 -32.01 -19.37 -5.62
CA PRO A 47 -32.35 -20.77 -5.85
C PRO A 47 -32.69 -21.52 -4.56
N ALA A 48 -33.50 -22.56 -4.70
CA ALA A 48 -33.89 -23.40 -3.57
C ALA A 48 -32.69 -24.22 -3.06
N VAL A 49 -32.68 -24.53 -1.76
CA VAL A 49 -31.56 -25.21 -1.09
C VAL A 49 -31.16 -26.52 -1.75
N HIS A 50 -32.14 -27.27 -2.29
CA HIS A 50 -31.89 -28.59 -2.87
C HIS A 50 -31.32 -28.55 -4.30
N GLU A 51 -31.44 -27.40 -4.99
CA GLU A 51 -30.94 -27.19 -6.35
C GLU A 51 -29.42 -26.96 -6.36
N ILE A 52 -28.87 -26.45 -5.27
CA ILE A 52 -27.46 -26.04 -5.18
C ILE A 52 -26.59 -27.13 -4.56
N LYS A 53 -25.54 -27.53 -5.30
CA LYS A 53 -24.51 -28.49 -4.90
C LYS A 53 -23.12 -27.86 -4.78
N ALA A 54 -22.88 -26.72 -5.43
CA ALA A 54 -21.59 -26.02 -5.40
C ALA A 54 -21.74 -24.54 -5.00
N LEU A 55 -20.76 -24.02 -4.25
CA LEU A 55 -20.68 -22.61 -3.86
C LEU A 55 -19.44 -21.97 -4.49
N HIS A 56 -19.61 -20.97 -5.36
CA HIS A 56 -18.49 -20.27 -5.98
C HIS A 56 -18.45 -18.81 -5.52
N VAL A 57 -17.41 -18.44 -4.79
CA VAL A 57 -17.26 -17.11 -4.18
C VAL A 57 -16.06 -16.39 -4.78
N TYR A 58 -16.31 -15.22 -5.34
CA TYR A 58 -15.30 -14.37 -5.96
C TYR A 58 -15.12 -13.10 -5.14
N ASP A 59 -13.90 -12.87 -4.61
CA ASP A 59 -13.58 -11.55 -4.07
C ASP A 59 -13.60 -10.50 -5.20
N PHE A 60 -13.97 -9.26 -4.86
CA PHE A 60 -13.97 -8.17 -5.83
C PHE A 60 -12.59 -7.55 -6.03
N ASP A 61 -11.99 -7.01 -4.96
CA ASP A 61 -10.86 -6.09 -5.03
C ASP A 61 -9.54 -6.82 -5.30
N ASN A 62 -8.93 -6.53 -6.44
CA ASN A 62 -7.70 -7.16 -6.97
C ASN A 62 -7.82 -8.66 -7.30
N THR A 63 -9.03 -9.22 -7.15
CA THR A 63 -9.38 -10.58 -7.56
C THR A 63 -10.17 -10.56 -8.88
N LEU A 64 -11.41 -10.06 -8.86
CA LEU A 64 -12.27 -9.93 -10.04
C LEU A 64 -11.99 -8.63 -10.78
N PHE A 65 -11.80 -7.53 -10.04
CA PHE A 65 -11.57 -6.18 -10.55
C PHE A 65 -10.22 -5.63 -10.06
N LYS A 66 -9.46 -4.97 -10.92
CA LYS A 66 -8.15 -4.37 -10.61
C LYS A 66 -8.34 -3.01 -9.93
N SER A 67 -8.80 -3.04 -8.69
CA SER A 67 -8.98 -1.82 -7.89
C SER A 67 -7.65 -1.09 -7.68
N PRO A 68 -7.56 0.21 -7.96
CA PRO A 68 -6.30 0.92 -7.90
C PRO A 68 -5.75 1.00 -6.47
N LEU A 69 -4.43 0.85 -6.35
CA LEU A 69 -3.67 1.11 -5.14
C LEU A 69 -3.19 2.57 -5.10
N PRO A 70 -3.01 3.16 -3.91
CA PRO A 70 -2.43 4.49 -3.80
C PRO A 70 -0.97 4.49 -4.29
N ASN A 71 -0.61 5.51 -5.07
CA ASN A 71 0.67 5.56 -5.75
C ASN A 71 1.80 5.99 -4.79
N SER A 72 2.61 5.01 -4.37
CA SER A 72 3.77 5.24 -3.51
C SER A 72 4.81 6.19 -4.09
N ALA A 73 4.88 6.34 -5.43
CA ALA A 73 5.81 7.26 -6.07
C ALA A 73 5.38 8.74 -5.94
N LEU A 74 4.08 8.99 -5.72
CA LEU A 74 3.50 10.31 -5.51
C LEU A 74 3.45 10.67 -4.03
N TRP A 75 2.96 9.76 -3.19
CA TRP A 75 2.66 10.07 -1.80
C TRP A 75 3.73 9.59 -0.83
N SER A 76 3.98 10.37 0.21
CA SER A 76 4.87 9.96 1.29
C SER A 76 4.31 8.74 2.06
N ALA A 77 5.20 7.90 2.60
CA ALA A 77 4.79 6.71 3.35
C ALA A 77 3.84 7.00 4.54
N PRO A 78 4.04 8.08 5.35
CA PRO A 78 3.05 8.47 6.34
C PRO A 78 1.68 8.78 5.74
N THR A 79 1.64 9.48 4.61
CA THR A 79 0.39 9.81 3.90
C THR A 79 -0.29 8.57 3.35
N LEU A 80 0.45 7.60 2.80
CA LEU A 80 -0.12 6.30 2.39
C LEU A 80 -0.78 5.57 3.56
N GLY A 81 -0.12 5.57 4.73
CA GLY A 81 -0.68 4.99 5.95
C GLY A 81 -1.94 5.72 6.41
N MET A 82 -1.94 7.04 6.34
CA MET A 82 -3.09 7.89 6.66
C MET A 82 -4.27 7.62 5.70
N MET A 83 -4.03 7.63 4.39
CA MET A 83 -5.05 7.32 3.37
C MET A 83 -5.62 5.91 3.51
N SER A 84 -4.85 4.97 4.03
CA SER A 84 -5.36 3.61 4.27
C SER A 84 -6.31 3.52 5.48
N SER A 85 -6.31 4.53 6.37
CA SER A 85 -7.11 4.54 7.60
C SER A 85 -8.54 4.99 7.33
N GLN A 86 -9.51 4.28 7.91
CA GLN A 86 -10.93 4.69 7.88
C GLN A 86 -11.18 6.02 8.63
N LYS A 87 -10.33 6.38 9.60
CA LYS A 87 -10.57 7.54 10.48
C LYS A 87 -9.84 8.81 10.04
N ALA A 88 -9.06 8.75 8.96
CA ALA A 88 -8.23 9.87 8.52
C ALA A 88 -9.03 11.01 7.87
N PHE A 89 -10.14 10.68 7.21
CA PHE A 89 -11.04 11.63 6.57
C PHE A 89 -12.45 11.39 7.10
N SER A 90 -13.32 12.40 6.98
CA SER A 90 -14.69 12.29 7.52
C SER A 90 -15.56 11.32 6.72
N ASN A 91 -15.25 11.14 5.43
CA ASN A 91 -15.88 10.19 4.52
C ASN A 91 -15.13 8.83 4.44
N GLY A 92 -14.05 8.67 5.21
CA GLY A 92 -13.20 7.48 5.21
C GLY A 92 -11.99 7.57 4.28
N GLY A 93 -11.02 6.67 4.46
CA GLY A 93 -9.82 6.63 3.63
C GLY A 93 -10.04 6.06 2.22
N TRP A 94 -8.94 5.82 1.50
CA TRP A 94 -8.85 5.31 0.12
C TRP A 94 -9.82 4.16 -0.20
N TRP A 95 -9.95 3.20 0.71
CA TRP A 95 -10.78 2.02 0.52
C TRP A 95 -12.27 2.22 0.84
N HIS A 96 -12.62 3.34 1.47
CA HIS A 96 -13.95 3.65 1.97
C HIS A 96 -14.68 4.71 1.13
N ASP A 97 -13.94 5.47 0.33
CA ASP A 97 -14.49 6.46 -0.59
C ASP A 97 -14.75 5.83 -1.97
N SER A 98 -16.02 5.83 -2.40
CA SER A 98 -16.42 5.27 -3.69
C SER A 98 -15.97 6.11 -4.88
N GLN A 99 -15.62 7.37 -4.68
CA GLN A 99 -15.07 8.23 -5.73
C GLN A 99 -13.70 7.74 -6.21
N ILE A 100 -12.88 7.14 -5.32
CA ILE A 100 -11.59 6.56 -5.69
C ILE A 100 -11.78 5.39 -6.67
N LEU A 101 -12.75 4.51 -6.39
CA LEU A 101 -13.07 3.41 -7.32
C LEU A 101 -13.71 3.94 -8.61
N ALA A 102 -14.57 4.96 -8.52
CA ALA A 102 -15.20 5.59 -9.68
C ALA A 102 -14.20 6.32 -10.59
N ALA A 103 -13.08 6.80 -10.05
CA ALA A 103 -12.00 7.45 -10.78
C ALA A 103 -11.11 6.49 -11.58
N THR A 104 -11.35 5.17 -11.48
CA THR A 104 -10.63 4.15 -12.24
C THR A 104 -10.69 4.43 -13.74
N GLY A 105 -9.59 4.16 -14.46
CA GLY A 105 -9.50 4.44 -15.90
C GLY A 105 -9.55 5.94 -16.20
N GLN A 106 -10.45 6.34 -17.10
CA GLN A 106 -10.71 7.74 -17.40
C GLN A 106 -11.91 8.32 -16.61
N GLY A 107 -12.34 7.63 -15.54
CA GLY A 107 -13.46 8.00 -14.71
C GLY A 107 -14.79 7.38 -15.15
N LEU A 108 -15.76 7.39 -14.24
CA LEU A 108 -17.05 6.71 -14.34
C LEU A 108 -17.78 6.93 -15.67
N GLU A 109 -17.91 8.18 -16.12
CA GLU A 109 -18.68 8.52 -17.32
C GLU A 109 -18.14 7.86 -18.60
N LYS A 110 -16.82 7.69 -18.69
CA LYS A 110 -16.16 7.09 -19.86
C LYS A 110 -15.98 5.58 -19.73
N GLU A 111 -15.77 5.09 -18.52
CA GLU A 111 -15.53 3.67 -18.28
C GLU A 111 -16.82 2.85 -18.17
N GLU A 112 -17.94 3.43 -17.72
CA GLU A 112 -19.22 2.72 -17.61
C GLU A 112 -19.70 2.17 -18.98
N PRO A 113 -19.73 2.95 -20.09
CA PRO A 113 -20.09 2.44 -21.41
C PRO A 113 -19.10 1.40 -21.97
N ARG A 114 -17.85 1.43 -21.50
CA ARG A 114 -16.79 0.50 -21.89
C ARG A 114 -16.70 -0.71 -20.97
N ALA A 115 -17.59 -0.80 -19.98
CA ALA A 115 -17.56 -1.81 -18.94
C ALA A 115 -16.18 -1.95 -18.26
N TRP A 116 -15.46 -0.83 -18.06
CA TRP A 116 -14.10 -0.81 -17.49
C TRP A 116 -13.14 -1.81 -18.17
N GLU A 117 -13.17 -1.87 -19.50
CA GLU A 117 -12.29 -2.73 -20.29
C GLU A 117 -10.81 -2.60 -19.86
N GLY A 118 -10.13 -3.74 -19.69
CA GLY A 118 -8.74 -3.80 -19.24
C GLY A 118 -8.55 -3.75 -17.72
N TRP A 119 -9.57 -3.33 -16.96
CA TRP A 119 -9.55 -3.29 -15.49
C TRP A 119 -10.12 -4.55 -14.84
N TRP A 120 -10.72 -5.46 -15.61
CA TRP A 120 -11.12 -6.77 -15.10
C TRP A 120 -9.99 -7.78 -15.18
N ASN A 121 -10.00 -8.75 -14.27
CA ASN A 121 -9.23 -9.96 -14.42
C ASN A 121 -10.01 -10.93 -15.31
N GLU A 122 -9.81 -10.86 -16.63
CA GLU A 122 -10.63 -11.60 -17.61
C GLU A 122 -10.65 -13.11 -17.37
N LYS A 123 -9.56 -13.70 -16.84
CA LYS A 123 -9.53 -15.12 -16.46
C LYS A 123 -10.51 -15.44 -15.33
N VAL A 124 -10.56 -14.59 -14.31
CA VAL A 124 -11.48 -14.78 -13.17
C VAL A 124 -12.92 -14.45 -13.59
N VAL A 125 -13.12 -13.46 -14.46
CA VAL A 125 -14.41 -13.16 -15.07
C VAL A 125 -14.95 -14.35 -15.88
N GLU A 126 -14.09 -15.03 -16.65
CA GLU A 126 -14.47 -16.24 -17.39
C GLU A 126 -14.92 -17.35 -16.43
N LEU A 127 -14.18 -17.58 -15.34
CA LEU A 127 -14.57 -18.54 -14.30
C LEU A 127 -15.92 -18.18 -13.64
N ALA A 128 -16.16 -16.90 -13.36
CA ALA A 128 -17.43 -16.43 -12.83
C ALA A 128 -18.58 -16.68 -13.82
N ARG A 129 -18.36 -16.43 -15.13
CA ARG A 129 -19.35 -16.73 -16.17
C ARG A 129 -19.63 -18.23 -16.34
N LEU A 130 -18.62 -19.08 -16.20
CA LEU A 130 -18.81 -20.53 -16.17
C LEU A 130 -19.66 -20.94 -14.97
N SER A 131 -19.40 -20.35 -13.80
CA SER A 131 -20.20 -20.56 -12.60
C SER A 131 -21.66 -20.12 -12.76
N MET A 132 -21.91 -18.98 -13.39
CA MET A 132 -23.27 -18.47 -13.68
C MET A 132 -24.05 -19.39 -14.64
N LYS A 133 -23.37 -20.19 -15.46
CA LYS A 133 -23.99 -21.16 -16.38
C LYS A 133 -24.24 -22.52 -15.73
N GLN A 134 -23.64 -22.77 -14.56
CA GLN A 134 -23.77 -24.04 -13.86
C GLN A 134 -25.06 -24.02 -13.03
N PRO A 135 -26.08 -24.83 -13.37
CA PRO A 135 -27.41 -24.73 -12.76
C PRO A 135 -27.44 -25.16 -11.29
N ASP A 136 -26.48 -25.97 -10.85
CA ASP A 136 -26.34 -26.45 -9.48
C ASP A 136 -25.26 -25.69 -8.67
N ALA A 137 -24.76 -24.56 -9.19
CA ALA A 137 -23.83 -23.70 -8.47
C ALA A 137 -24.47 -22.37 -8.11
N LEU A 138 -24.21 -21.90 -6.88
CA LEU A 138 -24.53 -20.56 -6.46
C LEU A 138 -23.32 -19.65 -6.70
N CYS A 139 -23.49 -18.63 -7.54
CA CYS A 139 -22.42 -17.71 -7.91
C CYS A 139 -22.48 -16.43 -7.06
N VAL A 140 -21.44 -16.19 -6.28
CA VAL A 140 -21.38 -15.10 -5.29
C VAL A 140 -20.20 -14.18 -5.59
N MET A 141 -20.46 -12.87 -5.61
CA MET A 141 -19.41 -11.84 -5.49
C MET A 141 -19.39 -11.31 -4.05
N LEU A 142 -18.22 -11.24 -3.44
CA LEU A 142 -18.03 -10.80 -2.05
C LEU A 142 -16.96 -9.72 -1.95
N THR A 143 -17.17 -8.66 -1.18
CA THR A 143 -16.14 -7.64 -0.94
C THR A 143 -16.20 -7.10 0.49
N GLY A 144 -15.04 -6.67 0.99
CA GLY A 144 -14.96 -5.93 2.25
C GLY A 144 -15.47 -4.50 2.17
N ARG A 145 -15.69 -3.95 0.96
CA ARG A 145 -16.20 -2.59 0.78
C ARG A 145 -17.56 -2.42 1.45
N SER A 146 -17.75 -1.26 2.08
CA SER A 146 -18.99 -0.96 2.79
C SER A 146 -20.16 -0.80 1.84
N GLU A 147 -21.32 -1.33 2.22
CA GLU A 147 -22.51 -1.31 1.37
C GLU A 147 -22.95 0.12 1.00
N LYS A 148 -23.13 0.98 2.01
CA LYS A 148 -23.74 2.30 1.85
C LYS A 148 -23.08 3.18 0.75
N PRO A 149 -21.74 3.36 0.72
CA PRO A 149 -21.12 4.19 -0.32
C PRO A 149 -20.86 3.48 -1.66
N PHE A 150 -20.82 2.14 -1.70
CA PHE A 150 -20.39 1.40 -2.90
C PHE A 150 -21.51 0.69 -3.65
N ALA A 151 -22.68 0.46 -3.03
CA ALA A 151 -23.73 -0.37 -3.62
C ALA A 151 -24.14 0.07 -5.03
N ALA A 152 -24.37 1.37 -5.23
CA ALA A 152 -24.76 1.92 -6.54
C ALA A 152 -23.66 1.73 -7.60
N LEU A 153 -22.41 2.02 -7.25
CA LEU A 153 -21.27 1.92 -8.17
C LEU A 153 -21.00 0.47 -8.57
N ILE A 154 -20.93 -0.45 -7.60
CA ILE A 154 -20.65 -1.86 -7.86
C ILE A 154 -21.76 -2.48 -8.72
N LYS A 155 -23.04 -2.16 -8.46
CA LYS A 155 -24.15 -2.61 -9.32
C LYS A 155 -23.96 -2.17 -10.77
N LYS A 156 -23.60 -0.91 -11.01
CA LYS A 156 -23.30 -0.40 -12.36
C LYS A 156 -22.15 -1.14 -13.02
N MET A 157 -21.05 -1.36 -12.29
CA MET A 157 -19.87 -2.06 -12.81
C MET A 157 -20.19 -3.49 -13.24
N LEU A 158 -20.92 -4.23 -12.41
CA LEU A 158 -21.33 -5.61 -12.72
C LEU A 158 -22.30 -5.66 -13.90
N ALA A 159 -23.31 -4.76 -13.91
CA ALA A 159 -24.28 -4.68 -15.00
C ALA A 159 -23.61 -4.35 -16.34
N ALA A 160 -22.72 -3.35 -16.37
CA ALA A 160 -21.97 -3.00 -17.57
C ALA A 160 -21.12 -4.16 -18.11
N LYS A 161 -20.50 -4.95 -17.22
CA LYS A 161 -19.71 -6.13 -17.61
C LYS A 161 -20.56 -7.37 -17.94
N GLY A 162 -21.88 -7.31 -17.73
CA GLY A 162 -22.80 -8.43 -17.94
C GLY A 162 -22.55 -9.58 -16.96
N LEU A 163 -22.25 -9.27 -15.69
CA LEU A 163 -22.03 -10.23 -14.63
C LEU A 163 -23.26 -10.33 -13.72
N ASP A 164 -24.07 -11.37 -13.93
CA ASP A 164 -25.29 -11.62 -13.16
C ASP A 164 -25.04 -12.63 -12.04
N PHE A 165 -24.43 -12.17 -10.95
CA PHE A 165 -24.24 -12.98 -9.75
C PHE A 165 -25.58 -13.25 -9.05
N ASP A 166 -25.71 -14.38 -8.36
CA ASP A 166 -26.90 -14.65 -7.53
C ASP A 166 -26.89 -13.81 -6.27
N ILE A 167 -25.70 -13.65 -5.67
CA ILE A 167 -25.49 -12.82 -4.48
C ILE A 167 -24.35 -11.84 -4.72
N VAL A 168 -24.57 -10.59 -4.36
CA VAL A 168 -23.54 -9.56 -4.27
C VAL A 168 -23.44 -9.10 -2.83
N GLY A 169 -22.45 -9.60 -2.09
CA GLY A 169 -22.23 -9.31 -0.68
C GLY A 169 -21.22 -8.19 -0.45
N LEU A 170 -21.69 -7.06 0.10
CA LEU A 170 -20.85 -5.98 0.61
C LEU A 170 -20.87 -5.99 2.14
N LYS A 171 -19.88 -5.35 2.78
CA LYS A 171 -19.80 -5.25 4.24
C LYS A 171 -20.91 -4.31 4.76
N PRO A 172 -21.90 -4.80 5.53
CA PRO A 172 -22.90 -3.92 6.13
C PRO A 172 -22.29 -3.14 7.30
N GLN A 173 -23.00 -2.12 7.81
CA GLN A 173 -22.52 -1.39 9.00
C GLN A 173 -22.57 -2.24 10.27
N VAL A 174 -23.59 -3.09 10.35
CA VAL A 174 -23.86 -4.04 11.43
C VAL A 174 -24.23 -5.37 10.81
N THR A 175 -24.09 -6.46 11.57
CA THR A 175 -24.63 -7.76 11.15
C THR A 175 -26.15 -7.67 10.98
N PRO A 176 -26.80 -8.64 10.30
CA PRO A 176 -28.26 -8.75 10.30
C PRO A 176 -28.88 -8.87 11.72
N MET A 177 -28.07 -9.21 12.73
CA MET A 177 -28.44 -9.26 14.15
C MET A 177 -28.11 -7.96 14.91
N ASN A 178 -27.77 -6.89 14.19
CA ASN A 178 -27.43 -5.58 14.72
C ASN A 178 -26.16 -5.54 15.60
N GLU A 179 -25.22 -6.45 15.37
CA GLU A 179 -23.93 -6.49 16.06
C GLU A 179 -22.84 -5.75 15.27
N PRO A 180 -21.86 -5.10 15.93
CA PRO A 180 -20.75 -4.48 15.24
C PRO A 180 -19.81 -5.52 14.61
N LEU A 181 -19.41 -5.27 13.37
CA LEU A 181 -18.44 -6.11 12.66
C LEU A 181 -17.00 -5.73 13.08
N GLN A 182 -16.22 -6.71 13.54
CA GLN A 182 -14.87 -6.46 14.06
C GLN A 182 -13.83 -6.27 12.96
N SER A 183 -13.99 -6.96 11.83
CA SER A 183 -13.05 -6.87 10.69
C SER A 183 -13.69 -7.39 9.40
N THR A 184 -13.05 -7.12 8.27
CA THR A 184 -13.42 -7.62 6.95
C THR A 184 -13.35 -9.14 6.91
N MET A 185 -12.32 -9.74 7.53
CA MET A 185 -12.22 -11.19 7.63
C MET A 185 -13.38 -11.77 8.46
N HIS A 186 -13.71 -11.14 9.59
CA HIS A 186 -14.84 -11.56 10.43
C HIS A 186 -16.17 -11.47 9.68
N PHE A 187 -16.43 -10.37 8.99
CA PHE A 187 -17.58 -10.24 8.09
C PHE A 187 -17.65 -11.38 7.07
N LYS A 188 -16.56 -11.63 6.33
CA LYS A 188 -16.54 -12.67 5.30
C LYS A 188 -16.78 -14.05 5.91
N GLN A 189 -16.21 -14.35 7.07
CA GLN A 189 -16.46 -15.60 7.79
C GLN A 189 -17.93 -15.75 8.21
N LEU A 190 -18.54 -14.71 8.78
CA LEU A 190 -19.97 -14.73 9.14
C LEU A 190 -20.87 -14.96 7.92
N PHE A 191 -20.59 -14.25 6.82
CA PHE A 191 -21.30 -14.43 5.55
C PHE A 191 -21.14 -15.87 5.04
N LEU A 192 -19.92 -16.40 5.02
CA LEU A 192 -19.64 -17.75 4.53
C LEU A 192 -20.30 -18.81 5.41
N THR A 193 -20.32 -18.65 6.73
CA THR A 193 -21.09 -19.52 7.62
C THR A 193 -22.57 -19.49 7.26
N ALA A 194 -23.17 -18.31 7.15
CA ALA A 194 -24.58 -18.19 6.76
C ALA A 194 -24.86 -18.85 5.40
N LEU A 195 -23.95 -18.71 4.44
CA LEU A 195 -24.04 -19.31 3.11
C LEU A 195 -24.01 -20.84 3.17
N MET A 196 -23.02 -21.41 3.86
CA MET A 196 -22.80 -22.87 3.96
C MET A 196 -23.91 -23.57 4.75
N GLU A 197 -24.44 -22.92 5.79
CA GLU A 197 -25.55 -23.45 6.60
C GLU A 197 -26.89 -23.33 5.87
N THR A 198 -27.10 -22.26 5.08
CA THR A 198 -28.34 -22.10 4.29
C THR A 198 -28.37 -23.11 3.14
N TYR A 199 -27.27 -23.23 2.39
CA TYR A 199 -27.12 -24.21 1.31
C TYR A 199 -26.46 -25.48 1.83
N SER A 200 -27.08 -26.10 2.82
CA SER A 200 -26.55 -27.26 3.55
C SER A 200 -26.32 -28.50 2.69
N GLN A 201 -26.99 -28.58 1.52
CA GLN A 201 -26.79 -29.66 0.54
C GLN A 201 -25.59 -29.44 -0.39
N ALA A 202 -24.95 -28.27 -0.37
CA ALA A 202 -23.77 -28.01 -1.17
C ALA A 202 -22.57 -28.81 -0.62
N THR A 203 -21.91 -29.57 -1.48
CA THR A 203 -20.79 -30.45 -1.11
C THR A 203 -19.43 -29.82 -1.35
N GLU A 204 -19.35 -28.73 -2.12
CA GLU A 204 -18.11 -28.03 -2.41
C GLU A 204 -18.23 -26.50 -2.31
N ILE A 205 -17.12 -25.84 -1.97
CA ILE A 205 -16.96 -24.39 -2.04
C ILE A 205 -15.62 -24.04 -2.68
N ARG A 206 -15.63 -23.07 -3.59
CA ARG A 206 -14.43 -22.47 -4.17
C ARG A 206 -14.39 -20.99 -3.83
N ILE A 207 -13.30 -20.53 -3.23
CA ILE A 207 -13.06 -19.10 -2.95
C ILE A 207 -11.87 -18.61 -3.75
N TYR A 208 -12.09 -17.57 -4.56
CA TYR A 208 -11.06 -16.84 -5.27
C TYR A 208 -10.71 -15.58 -4.47
N GLU A 209 -9.44 -15.45 -4.05
CA GLU A 209 -8.98 -14.30 -3.27
C GLU A 209 -7.51 -13.94 -3.58
N ASP A 210 -7.22 -12.65 -3.70
CA ASP A 210 -5.91 -12.12 -4.06
C ASP A 210 -4.90 -12.18 -2.90
N ARG A 211 -5.41 -11.94 -1.69
CA ARG A 211 -4.58 -11.70 -0.51
C ARG A 211 -4.06 -12.99 0.13
N PRO A 212 -2.73 -13.20 0.20
CA PRO A 212 -2.15 -14.41 0.81
C PRO A 212 -2.53 -14.60 2.29
N ARG A 213 -2.70 -13.50 3.03
CA ARG A 213 -3.16 -13.55 4.43
C ARG A 213 -4.61 -14.03 4.53
N HIS A 214 -5.47 -13.54 3.65
CA HIS A 214 -6.86 -13.95 3.61
C HIS A 214 -7.01 -15.39 3.16
N THR A 215 -6.30 -15.82 2.12
CA THR A 215 -6.34 -17.23 1.67
C THR A 215 -5.86 -18.18 2.76
N THR A 216 -4.81 -17.82 3.51
CA THR A 216 -4.36 -18.59 4.68
C THR A 216 -5.42 -18.64 5.77
N ALA A 217 -6.09 -17.51 6.08
CA ALA A 217 -7.15 -17.45 7.07
C ALA A 217 -8.38 -18.28 6.66
N PHE A 218 -8.79 -18.24 5.38
CA PHE A 218 -9.90 -19.04 4.86
C PHE A 218 -9.62 -20.54 4.91
N ARG A 219 -8.41 -20.98 4.52
CA ARG A 219 -8.04 -22.40 4.63
C ARG A 219 -8.14 -22.90 6.07
N LYS A 220 -7.67 -22.09 7.03
CA LYS A 220 -7.80 -22.39 8.46
C LYS A 220 -9.27 -22.43 8.90
N PHE A 221 -10.06 -21.44 8.51
CA PHE A 221 -11.48 -21.35 8.81
C PHE A 221 -12.26 -22.59 8.32
N PHE A 222 -12.06 -23.02 7.07
CA PHE A 222 -12.75 -24.19 6.53
C PHE A 222 -12.33 -25.50 7.19
N ALA A 223 -11.05 -25.63 7.55
CA ALA A 223 -10.58 -26.80 8.30
C ALA A 223 -11.22 -26.87 9.68
N GLU A 224 -11.31 -25.74 10.40
CA GLU A 224 -11.98 -25.66 11.70
C GLU A 224 -13.49 -25.92 11.57
N TYR A 225 -14.14 -25.35 10.55
CA TYR A 225 -15.56 -25.57 10.25
C TYR A 225 -15.86 -27.07 10.00
N ASN A 226 -15.10 -27.72 9.11
CA ASN A 226 -15.30 -29.15 8.80
C ASN A 226 -15.04 -30.06 10.01
N LEU A 227 -14.12 -29.70 10.90
CA LEU A 227 -13.88 -30.44 12.14
C LEU A 227 -15.14 -30.41 13.02
N CYS A 228 -15.80 -29.27 13.13
CA CYS A 228 -17.06 -29.14 13.87
C CYS A 228 -18.21 -29.92 13.23
N GLN A 229 -18.28 -29.95 11.90
CA GLN A 229 -19.27 -30.73 11.15
C GLN A 229 -19.06 -32.25 11.22
N SER A 230 -17.92 -32.70 11.74
CA SER A 230 -17.63 -34.13 12.00
C SER A 230 -17.93 -34.56 13.43
N SER A 231 -18.52 -33.67 14.25
CA SER A 231 -18.84 -33.90 15.65
C SER A 231 -20.33 -34.27 15.85
N ALA A 232 -20.70 -34.63 17.08
CA ALA A 232 -22.10 -34.94 17.43
C ALA A 232 -23.08 -33.75 17.24
N ALA A 233 -22.57 -32.52 17.08
CA ALA A 233 -23.34 -31.31 16.83
C ALA A 233 -23.32 -30.87 15.34
N SER A 234 -23.09 -31.82 14.43
CA SER A 234 -23.10 -31.57 12.98
C SER A 234 -24.46 -31.01 12.54
N THR A 235 -24.43 -29.90 11.80
CA THR A 235 -25.61 -29.31 11.15
C THR A 235 -25.70 -29.74 9.68
N ARG A 236 -24.58 -30.16 9.09
CA ARG A 236 -24.46 -30.63 7.71
C ARG A 236 -23.21 -31.50 7.52
N GLY A 237 -23.11 -32.20 6.38
CA GLY A 237 -21.90 -32.94 6.01
C GLY A 237 -20.68 -32.03 5.77
N PRO A 238 -19.44 -32.56 5.85
CA PRO A 238 -18.23 -31.80 5.58
C PRO A 238 -18.23 -31.28 4.13
N LEU A 239 -17.50 -30.18 3.92
CA LEU A 239 -17.46 -29.45 2.65
C LEU A 239 -16.09 -29.58 2.00
N ALA A 240 -16.03 -29.93 0.71
CA ALA A 240 -14.81 -29.85 -0.07
C ALA A 240 -14.47 -28.38 -0.35
N ALA A 241 -13.61 -27.78 0.48
CA ALA A 241 -13.27 -26.37 0.40
C ALA A 241 -11.94 -26.13 -0.33
N GLU A 242 -12.02 -25.41 -1.45
CA GLU A 242 -10.86 -24.96 -2.22
C GLU A 242 -10.69 -23.45 -2.09
N VAL A 243 -9.48 -23.02 -1.70
CA VAL A 243 -9.13 -21.60 -1.59
C VAL A 243 -8.03 -21.29 -2.60
N ILE A 244 -8.44 -20.67 -3.70
CA ILE A 244 -7.61 -20.31 -4.85
C ILE A 244 -7.03 -18.92 -4.60
N GLN A 245 -5.70 -18.85 -4.46
CA GLN A 245 -5.01 -17.57 -4.39
C GLN A 245 -4.83 -17.00 -5.80
N VAL A 246 -5.54 -15.92 -6.10
CA VAL A 246 -5.40 -15.21 -7.37
C VAL A 246 -4.13 -14.36 -7.33
N ALA A 247 -3.40 -14.30 -8.46
CA ALA A 247 -2.22 -13.47 -8.55
C ALA A 247 -2.62 -11.98 -8.46
N ASP A 248 -1.92 -11.22 -7.60
CA ASP A 248 -2.11 -9.78 -7.47
C ASP A 248 -1.97 -9.11 -8.85
N SER A 249 -3.03 -8.41 -9.25
CA SER A 249 -3.13 -7.68 -10.50
C SER A 249 -3.37 -6.19 -10.28
N SER A 250 -2.85 -5.67 -9.17
CA SER A 250 -2.98 -4.27 -8.78
C SER A 250 -2.48 -3.29 -9.85
N THR A 251 -3.15 -2.15 -9.86
CA THR A 251 -2.99 -1.05 -10.80
C THR A 251 -2.87 0.25 -10.00
N LEU A 252 -2.50 1.33 -10.68
CA LEU A 252 -2.45 2.67 -10.12
C LEU A 252 -3.41 3.55 -10.92
N LEU A 253 -3.92 4.62 -10.30
CA LEU A 253 -4.58 5.69 -11.03
C LEU A 253 -3.54 6.50 -11.82
N ASP A 254 -4.00 7.21 -12.85
CA ASP A 254 -3.21 8.28 -13.44
C ASP A 254 -2.82 9.30 -12.34
N PRO A 255 -1.56 9.77 -12.28
CA PRO A 255 -1.12 10.67 -11.22
C PRO A 255 -1.97 11.92 -11.02
N VAL A 256 -2.48 12.54 -12.09
CA VAL A 256 -3.32 13.73 -11.97
C VAL A 256 -4.71 13.37 -11.50
N THR A 257 -5.29 12.30 -12.04
CA THR A 257 -6.57 11.77 -11.55
C THR A 257 -6.49 11.41 -10.07
N GLU A 258 -5.40 10.78 -9.63
CA GLU A 258 -5.19 10.41 -8.23
C GLU A 258 -5.13 11.64 -7.33
N VAL A 259 -4.30 12.63 -7.68
CA VAL A 259 -4.18 13.88 -6.91
C VAL A 259 -5.50 14.63 -6.86
N ALA A 260 -6.24 14.70 -7.97
CA ALA A 260 -7.54 15.34 -8.03
C ALA A 260 -8.57 14.62 -7.13
N ALA A 261 -8.60 13.28 -7.14
CA ALA A 261 -9.50 12.50 -6.30
C ALA A 261 -9.20 12.67 -4.81
N ILE A 262 -7.91 12.68 -4.43
CA ILE A 262 -7.50 12.95 -3.04
C ILE A 262 -7.81 14.39 -2.64
N GLN A 263 -7.60 15.37 -3.52
CA GLN A 263 -7.95 16.76 -3.25
C GLN A 263 -9.47 16.91 -3.03
N HIS A 264 -10.28 16.19 -3.80
CA HIS A 264 -11.73 16.16 -3.62
C HIS A 264 -12.12 15.59 -2.24
N MET A 265 -11.52 14.48 -1.83
CA MET A 265 -11.72 13.88 -0.50
C MET A 265 -11.33 14.86 0.62
N ILE A 266 -10.22 15.60 0.47
CA ILE A 266 -9.81 16.66 1.40
C ILE A 266 -10.85 17.79 1.45
N ASN A 267 -11.38 18.22 0.30
CA ASN A 267 -12.38 19.28 0.26
C ASN A 267 -13.66 18.87 1.02
N GLN A 268 -14.17 17.65 0.77
CA GLN A 268 -15.32 17.12 1.50
C GLN A 268 -15.05 17.02 3.01
N HIS A 269 -13.84 16.58 3.39
CA HIS A 269 -13.43 16.56 4.78
C HIS A 269 -13.47 17.97 5.40
N ASN A 270 -12.82 18.95 4.77
CA ASN A 270 -12.76 20.32 5.27
C ASN A 270 -14.14 20.99 5.35
N GLU A 271 -15.03 20.70 4.41
CA GLU A 271 -16.42 21.16 4.46
C GLU A 271 -17.16 20.57 5.67
N SER A 272 -17.02 19.26 5.91
CA SER A 272 -17.66 18.61 7.06
C SER A 272 -17.14 19.13 8.39
N VAL A 273 -15.83 19.35 8.49
CA VAL A 273 -15.16 19.92 9.66
C VAL A 273 -15.64 21.34 9.95
N THR A 274 -15.84 22.15 8.91
CA THR A 274 -16.32 23.54 9.07
C THR A 274 -17.73 23.58 9.69
N ARG A 275 -18.55 22.56 9.45
CA ARG A 275 -19.92 22.45 9.99
C ARG A 275 -19.96 21.92 11.43
N GLN A 276 -18.85 21.40 11.96
CA GLN A 276 -18.81 20.87 13.33
C GLN A 276 -18.73 22.00 14.38
N PRO A 277 -19.32 21.79 15.57
CA PRO A 277 -19.12 22.66 16.73
C PRO A 277 -17.63 22.83 17.03
N GLU A 278 -17.24 24.03 17.47
CA GLU A 278 -15.83 24.38 17.66
C GLU A 278 -15.09 23.44 18.63
N ALA A 279 -15.79 22.91 19.64
CA ALA A 279 -15.25 21.97 20.62
C ALA A 279 -14.87 20.59 20.05
N GLU A 280 -15.49 20.17 18.94
CA GLU A 280 -15.27 18.86 18.30
C GLU A 280 -14.60 18.98 16.93
N ARG A 281 -14.32 20.21 16.50
CA ARG A 281 -13.81 20.53 15.18
C ARG A 281 -12.43 19.90 14.97
N GLN A 282 -12.38 18.90 14.12
CA GLN A 282 -11.11 18.37 13.62
C GLN A 282 -10.35 19.45 12.83
N LYS A 283 -9.06 19.25 12.57
CA LYS A 283 -8.31 20.23 11.77
C LYS A 283 -8.55 20.02 10.29
N LYS A 284 -8.61 21.12 9.53
CA LYS A 284 -8.63 21.07 8.08
C LYS A 284 -7.34 20.46 7.54
N LEU A 285 -7.42 19.79 6.40
CA LEU A 285 -6.31 19.14 5.73
C LEU A 285 -5.99 19.86 4.41
N HIS A 286 -4.75 19.73 3.95
CA HIS A 286 -4.33 20.20 2.62
C HIS A 286 -3.21 19.33 2.06
N ILE A 287 -3.06 19.33 0.73
CA ILE A 287 -1.92 18.69 0.07
C ILE A 287 -0.72 19.63 0.16
N LYS A 288 0.42 19.11 0.63
CA LYS A 288 1.70 19.80 0.66
C LYS A 288 2.71 19.10 -0.24
N LYS A 289 3.39 19.89 -1.08
CA LYS A 289 4.51 19.46 -1.92
C LYS A 289 5.79 19.46 -1.08
N THR A 290 6.55 18.36 -1.08
CA THR A 290 7.89 18.32 -0.46
C THR A 290 8.92 17.86 -1.48
N ILE A 291 9.98 18.65 -1.65
CA ILE A 291 11.14 18.30 -2.46
C ILE A 291 12.05 17.39 -1.64
N CYS A 292 12.28 16.18 -2.15
CA CYS A 292 13.22 15.22 -1.58
C CYS A 292 14.66 15.58 -1.95
N TYR A 293 14.92 15.85 -3.23
CA TYR A 293 16.23 16.23 -3.73
C TYR A 293 16.12 16.93 -5.09
N THR A 294 17.19 17.62 -5.47
CA THR A 294 17.42 18.11 -6.83
C THR A 294 18.52 17.29 -7.47
N GLY A 295 18.34 16.88 -8.72
CA GLY A 295 19.29 16.02 -9.42
C GLY A 295 19.21 16.14 -10.93
N TYR A 296 20.23 15.63 -11.61
CA TYR A 296 20.15 15.37 -13.04
C TYR A 296 19.35 14.08 -13.25
N MET A 297 18.10 14.22 -13.66
CA MET A 297 17.16 13.12 -13.82
C MET A 297 17.50 12.31 -15.07
N ILE A 298 17.51 10.99 -14.92
CA ILE A 298 17.85 10.02 -15.97
C ILE A 298 16.55 9.47 -16.56
N SER A 299 16.48 9.35 -17.88
CA SER A 299 15.34 8.74 -18.58
C SER A 299 15.18 7.27 -18.21
N THR A 300 13.96 6.73 -18.32
CA THR A 300 13.71 5.30 -17.99
C THR A 300 14.48 4.38 -18.93
N GLU A 301 14.64 4.79 -20.18
CA GLU A 301 15.40 4.10 -21.22
C GLU A 301 16.89 4.01 -20.82
N ASP A 302 17.47 5.13 -20.39
CA ASP A 302 18.87 5.19 -19.99
C ASP A 302 19.12 4.48 -18.66
N SER A 303 18.19 4.57 -17.70
CA SER A 303 18.23 3.76 -16.48
C SER A 303 18.37 2.26 -16.82
N LYS A 304 17.57 1.75 -17.78
CA LYS A 304 17.66 0.34 -18.22
C LYS A 304 19.01 0.03 -18.86
N ARG A 305 19.52 0.92 -19.71
CA ARG A 305 20.84 0.76 -20.35
C ARG A 305 21.97 0.71 -19.30
N LEU A 306 21.93 1.58 -18.30
CA LEU A 306 22.89 1.63 -17.19
C LEU A 306 22.84 0.36 -16.32
N LEU A 307 21.64 -0.11 -15.97
CA LEU A 307 21.48 -1.35 -15.21
C LEU A 307 22.00 -2.58 -15.97
N LYS A 308 21.78 -2.64 -17.29
CA LYS A 308 22.29 -3.70 -18.16
C LYS A 308 23.81 -3.68 -18.24
N LEU A 309 24.42 -2.49 -18.31
CA LEU A 309 25.87 -2.32 -18.39
C LEU A 309 26.58 -2.91 -17.16
N ALA A 310 26.04 -2.70 -15.96
CA ALA A 310 26.65 -3.15 -14.71
C ALA A 310 26.42 -4.63 -14.36
N LYS A 311 25.73 -5.40 -15.22
CA LYS A 311 25.48 -6.86 -15.06
C LYS A 311 24.98 -7.22 -13.64
N ILE A 312 24.04 -6.45 -13.11
CA ILE A 312 23.59 -6.58 -11.72
C ILE A 312 22.75 -7.86 -11.54
N PRO A 313 23.06 -8.72 -10.55
CA PRO A 313 22.34 -9.98 -10.35
C PRO A 313 21.01 -9.74 -9.63
N PHE A 314 19.99 -9.28 -10.35
CA PHE A 314 18.62 -9.11 -9.83
C PHE A 314 17.89 -10.43 -9.51
N GLY A 315 18.57 -11.58 -9.62
CA GLY A 315 18.04 -12.89 -9.27
C GLY A 315 17.87 -13.11 -7.76
N ARG A 316 16.94 -13.99 -7.38
CA ARG A 316 16.84 -14.49 -6.00
C ARG A 316 18.09 -15.30 -5.68
N PRO A 317 18.68 -15.17 -4.46
CA PRO A 317 18.04 -14.74 -3.22
C PRO A 317 18.23 -13.26 -2.85
N HIS A 318 18.90 -12.45 -3.67
CA HIS A 318 19.24 -11.09 -3.30
C HIS A 318 18.07 -10.13 -3.59
N ARG A 319 17.45 -9.59 -2.54
CA ARG A 319 16.49 -8.48 -2.67
C ARG A 319 17.28 -7.19 -2.96
N LEU A 320 17.56 -6.97 -4.24
CA LEU A 320 18.19 -5.75 -4.75
C LEU A 320 17.13 -4.76 -5.22
N LYS A 321 17.38 -3.48 -4.95
CA LYS A 321 16.55 -2.35 -5.35
C LYS A 321 17.30 -1.53 -6.39
N ALA A 322 16.76 -1.42 -7.60
CA ALA A 322 17.31 -0.57 -8.65
C ALA A 322 17.08 0.92 -8.31
N GLN A 323 18.08 1.77 -8.56
CA GLN A 323 18.07 3.21 -8.24
C GLN A 323 18.70 4.10 -9.33
N ALA A 324 18.86 3.60 -10.56
CA ALA A 324 19.54 4.29 -11.66
C ALA A 324 18.77 5.50 -12.24
N ASN A 325 18.23 6.40 -11.42
CA ASN A 325 17.26 7.43 -11.80
C ASN A 325 17.80 8.87 -11.75
N HIS A 326 18.91 9.14 -11.06
CA HIS A 326 19.47 10.49 -10.99
C HIS A 326 20.98 10.52 -10.69
N ILE A 327 21.59 11.66 -10.99
CA ILE A 327 22.87 12.10 -10.40
C ILE A 327 22.53 13.23 -9.40
N LEU A 328 22.98 13.12 -8.15
CA LEU A 328 22.56 14.03 -7.09
C LEU A 328 23.24 15.40 -7.18
N ILE A 329 22.45 16.47 -7.29
CA ILE A 329 22.92 17.86 -7.20
C ILE A 329 22.86 18.32 -5.75
N SER A 330 21.71 18.15 -5.11
CA SER A 330 21.51 18.52 -3.71
C SER A 330 20.49 17.59 -3.03
N PRO A 331 20.76 17.09 -1.80
CA PRO A 331 19.83 16.25 -1.04
C PRO A 331 18.66 17.02 -0.40
N ARG A 332 18.42 18.26 -0.85
CA ARG A 332 17.44 19.23 -0.36
C ARG A 332 16.94 20.07 -1.55
N PRO A 333 15.92 20.92 -1.36
CA PRO A 333 15.67 22.01 -2.31
C PRO A 333 16.97 22.74 -2.65
N CYS A 334 17.29 22.84 -3.93
CA CYS A 334 18.50 23.49 -4.40
C CYS A 334 18.40 25.00 -4.14
N SER A 335 19.50 25.65 -3.74
CA SER A 335 19.50 27.12 -3.64
C SER A 335 19.41 27.74 -5.04
N PRO A 336 18.81 28.94 -5.19
CA PRO A 336 18.72 29.61 -6.49
C PRO A 336 20.08 29.76 -7.18
N SER A 337 21.12 30.09 -6.42
CA SER A 337 22.50 30.22 -6.93
C SER A 337 23.10 28.91 -7.46
N MET A 338 22.85 27.78 -6.79
CA MET A 338 23.32 26.48 -7.27
C MET A 338 22.52 26.02 -8.49
N LEU A 339 21.22 26.33 -8.52
CA LEU A 339 20.35 26.02 -9.65
C LEU A 339 20.75 26.80 -10.90
N GLU A 340 21.07 28.09 -10.76
CA GLU A 340 21.59 28.92 -11.85
C GLU A 340 22.92 28.38 -12.39
N LYS A 341 23.83 27.94 -11.51
CA LYS A 341 25.12 27.34 -11.88
C LYS A 341 24.98 26.09 -12.77
N VAL A 342 23.92 25.30 -12.57
CA VAL A 342 23.66 24.08 -13.38
C VAL A 342 22.76 24.35 -14.59
N GLY A 343 22.46 25.62 -14.89
CA GLY A 343 21.67 26.06 -16.03
C GLY A 343 20.16 26.15 -15.79
N GLY A 344 19.70 25.98 -14.56
CA GLY A 344 18.28 26.04 -14.21
C GLY A 344 17.55 24.70 -14.31
N MET A 345 16.29 24.70 -13.88
CA MET A 345 15.39 23.56 -14.04
C MET A 345 15.15 23.27 -15.52
N GLY A 346 15.12 21.99 -15.91
CA GLY A 346 14.96 21.59 -17.30
C GLY A 346 16.25 21.65 -18.14
N SER A 347 17.35 22.18 -17.58
CA SER A 347 18.66 22.18 -18.24
C SER A 347 19.12 20.76 -18.53
N LYS A 348 19.68 20.54 -19.72
CA LYS A 348 20.11 19.22 -20.19
C LYS A 348 21.62 19.07 -20.16
N MET A 349 22.08 17.86 -19.84
CA MET A 349 23.51 17.55 -19.83
C MET A 349 23.77 16.11 -20.29
N LEU A 350 24.77 15.96 -21.15
CA LEU A 350 25.27 14.65 -21.59
C LEU A 350 26.38 14.15 -20.66
N TRP A 351 26.21 12.92 -20.20
CA TRP A 351 27.13 12.23 -19.32
C TRP A 351 27.67 10.97 -20.00
N GLN A 352 28.96 10.70 -19.77
CA GLN A 352 29.62 9.48 -20.18
C GLN A 352 29.96 8.63 -18.95
N VAL A 353 29.66 7.33 -19.02
CA VAL A 353 30.11 6.36 -18.02
C VAL A 353 31.63 6.25 -18.06
N ALA A 354 32.26 6.56 -16.94
CA ALA A 354 33.71 6.51 -16.78
C ALA A 354 34.15 5.21 -16.08
N ALA A 355 33.40 4.73 -15.10
CA ALA A 355 33.72 3.49 -14.40
C ALA A 355 32.48 2.86 -13.75
N ILE A 356 32.56 1.57 -13.44
CA ILE A 356 31.51 0.79 -12.76
C ILE A 356 32.12 0.18 -11.50
N GLY A 357 31.39 0.28 -10.39
CA GLY A 357 31.85 -0.18 -9.09
C GLY A 357 30.82 -1.06 -8.39
N ASN A 358 31.31 -2.03 -7.64
CA ASN A 358 30.53 -2.83 -6.71
C ASN A 358 31.24 -2.90 -5.37
N TYR A 359 30.49 -2.71 -4.28
CA TYR A 359 30.99 -2.99 -2.94
C TYR A 359 30.29 -4.22 -2.37
N LYS A 360 31.01 -5.35 -2.24
CA LYS A 360 30.60 -6.57 -1.52
C LYS A 360 29.18 -7.08 -1.84
N GLY A 361 28.69 -6.84 -3.06
CA GLY A 361 27.30 -7.19 -3.42
C GLY A 361 26.23 -6.46 -2.58
N THR A 362 26.55 -5.30 -1.99
CA THR A 362 25.60 -4.46 -1.25
C THR A 362 25.23 -3.19 -2.02
N VAL A 363 26.18 -2.62 -2.76
CA VAL A 363 25.99 -1.37 -3.53
C VAL A 363 26.62 -1.53 -4.90
N TRP A 364 25.90 -1.09 -5.94
CA TRP A 364 26.39 -0.95 -7.31
C TRP A 364 26.24 0.50 -7.72
N ALA A 365 27.27 1.06 -8.33
CA ALA A 365 27.26 2.43 -8.81
C ALA A 365 28.10 2.59 -10.06
N THR A 366 27.86 3.66 -10.81
CA THR A 366 28.74 4.07 -11.91
C THR A 366 29.21 5.50 -11.68
N ARG A 367 30.51 5.73 -11.90
CA ARG A 367 31.08 7.07 -11.95
C ARG A 367 30.90 7.60 -13.36
N VAL A 368 30.46 8.85 -13.45
CA VAL A 368 30.17 9.51 -14.73
C VAL A 368 30.92 10.82 -14.81
N ARG A 369 31.11 11.31 -16.03
CA ARG A 369 31.72 12.61 -16.30
C ARG A 369 30.93 13.31 -17.41
N PRO A 370 30.88 14.64 -17.44
CA PRO A 370 30.31 15.35 -18.57
C PRO A 370 31.05 14.97 -19.86
N VAL A 371 30.31 14.80 -20.96
CA VAL A 371 30.93 14.55 -22.28
C VAL A 371 31.77 15.75 -22.71
N LEU A 372 31.28 16.96 -22.47
CA LEU A 372 32.00 18.19 -22.73
C LEU A 372 32.87 18.54 -21.51
N SER A 373 34.19 18.52 -21.67
CA SER A 373 35.14 18.79 -20.57
C SER A 373 35.03 20.20 -20.00
N THR A 374 34.49 21.15 -20.76
CA THR A 374 34.25 22.54 -20.33
C THR A 374 32.86 22.77 -19.74
N ALA A 375 32.01 21.74 -19.65
CA ALA A 375 30.68 21.88 -19.09
C ALA A 375 30.75 22.25 -17.60
N VAL A 376 30.02 23.29 -17.21
CA VAL A 376 29.85 23.67 -15.81
C VAL A 376 28.81 22.76 -15.19
N TYR A 377 29.15 22.10 -14.09
CA TYR A 377 28.24 21.25 -13.32
C TYR A 377 28.46 21.39 -11.82
N HIS A 378 27.51 20.87 -11.05
CA HIS A 378 27.61 20.68 -9.61
C HIS A 378 26.97 19.35 -9.21
N THR A 379 27.57 18.67 -8.25
CA THR A 379 27.09 17.43 -7.63
C THR A 379 27.33 17.47 -6.13
N ASP A 380 26.50 16.76 -5.36
CA ASP A 380 26.65 16.65 -3.90
C ASP A 380 27.93 15.88 -3.50
N SER A 381 28.35 14.94 -4.35
CA SER A 381 29.61 14.21 -4.23
C SER A 381 30.72 14.84 -5.10
N PRO A 382 32.00 14.75 -4.68
CA PRO A 382 33.13 15.23 -5.50
C PRO A 382 33.21 14.57 -6.88
N ASP A 383 32.96 13.26 -6.93
CA ASP A 383 32.82 12.51 -8.16
C ASP A 383 31.32 12.37 -8.50
N PRO A 384 30.88 12.70 -9.73
CA PRO A 384 29.52 12.44 -10.17
C PRO A 384 29.25 10.93 -10.21
N ILE A 385 28.24 10.48 -9.46
CA ILE A 385 27.90 9.07 -9.31
C ILE A 385 26.42 8.85 -9.59
N VAL A 386 26.12 7.78 -10.32
CA VAL A 386 24.77 7.20 -10.40
C VAL A 386 24.74 5.96 -9.53
N VAL A 387 23.85 5.93 -8.53
CA VAL A 387 23.58 4.72 -7.74
C VAL A 387 22.75 3.77 -8.61
N LEU A 388 23.25 2.58 -8.91
CA LEU A 388 22.58 1.65 -9.81
C LEU A 388 21.66 0.70 -9.06
N ALA A 389 22.16 0.09 -7.98
CA ALA A 389 21.37 -0.80 -7.15
C ALA A 389 21.87 -0.84 -5.70
N LEU A 390 20.94 -1.09 -4.77
CA LEU A 390 21.19 -1.29 -3.36
C LEU A 390 20.60 -2.62 -2.89
N LYS A 391 21.35 -3.35 -2.06
CA LYS A 391 20.80 -4.45 -1.26
C LYS A 391 20.00 -3.87 -0.10
N ASN A 392 18.94 -4.57 0.31
CA ASN A 392 18.15 -4.17 1.47
C ASN A 392 19.01 -3.81 2.70
N GLY A 393 18.81 -2.59 3.22
CA GLY A 393 19.53 -2.05 4.37
C GLY A 393 20.77 -1.21 4.00
N ALA A 394 21.24 -1.26 2.76
CA ALA A 394 22.27 -0.34 2.26
C ALA A 394 21.67 1.04 1.96
N ARG A 395 22.52 2.06 1.96
CA ARG A 395 22.15 3.47 1.72
C ARG A 395 22.99 4.05 0.59
N SER A 396 22.48 5.09 -0.07
CA SER A 396 23.17 5.79 -1.16
C SER A 396 24.55 6.32 -0.74
N VAL A 397 24.72 6.73 0.52
CA VAL A 397 26.01 7.17 1.08
C VAL A 397 27.09 6.07 1.09
N ASP A 398 26.66 4.80 1.10
CA ASP A 398 27.58 3.66 1.10
C ASP A 398 28.31 3.50 -0.24
N THR A 399 27.95 4.27 -1.29
CA THR A 399 28.74 4.39 -2.53
C THR A 399 30.15 4.89 -2.28
N THR A 400 30.37 5.71 -1.24
CA THR A 400 31.71 6.18 -0.83
C THR A 400 32.63 5.03 -0.42
N LEU A 401 32.09 3.88 -0.01
CA LEU A 401 32.86 2.67 0.31
C LEU A 401 33.44 2.01 -0.94
N ILE A 402 32.81 2.19 -2.11
CA ILE A 402 33.39 1.74 -3.37
C ILE A 402 34.70 2.48 -3.61
N SER A 403 34.70 3.81 -3.47
CA SER A 403 35.91 4.63 -3.67
C SER A 403 37.02 4.38 -2.64
N ARG A 404 36.70 3.83 -1.46
CA ARG A 404 37.70 3.57 -0.41
C ARG A 404 38.24 2.14 -0.42
N ASP A 405 37.34 1.17 -0.61
CA ASP A 405 37.59 -0.23 -0.29
C ASP A 405 37.32 -1.18 -1.48
N ALA A 406 36.99 -0.67 -2.67
CA ALA A 406 36.75 -1.46 -3.87
C ALA A 406 37.44 -0.88 -5.11
N GLU A 407 37.55 -1.72 -6.13
CA GLU A 407 38.11 -1.32 -7.43
C GLU A 407 37.01 -0.83 -8.36
N TRP A 408 37.22 0.35 -8.92
CA TRP A 408 36.42 0.88 -10.03
C TRP A 408 36.91 0.25 -11.33
N GLN A 409 36.03 -0.47 -12.01
CA GLN A 409 36.35 -1.13 -13.28
C GLN A 409 35.97 -0.24 -14.45
N ASP A 410 36.81 -0.21 -15.48
CA ASP A 410 36.48 0.46 -16.73
C ASP A 410 35.26 -0.21 -17.38
N PRO A 411 34.38 0.56 -18.03
CA PRO A 411 33.29 0.00 -18.81
C PRO A 411 33.86 -0.91 -19.92
N PRO A 412 33.16 -2.01 -20.28
CA PRO A 412 33.63 -2.94 -21.32
C PRO A 412 34.06 -2.22 -22.60
N SER A 413 35.26 -2.53 -23.08
CA SER A 413 35.92 -1.86 -24.20
C SER A 413 35.05 -1.88 -25.47
N GLY A 414 34.64 -0.70 -25.93
CA GLY A 414 33.83 -0.50 -27.14
C GLY A 414 32.47 0.19 -26.92
N GLN A 415 32.04 0.41 -25.68
CA GLN A 415 30.77 1.10 -25.37
C GLN A 415 30.94 2.09 -24.22
N ALA A 416 31.56 3.24 -24.48
CA ALA A 416 31.45 4.37 -23.56
C ALA A 416 30.00 4.87 -23.61
N LEU A 417 29.16 4.35 -22.70
CA LEU A 417 27.74 4.65 -22.67
C LEU A 417 27.55 6.14 -22.36
N VAL A 418 26.97 6.85 -23.33
CA VAL A 418 26.53 8.24 -23.20
C VAL A 418 25.02 8.28 -23.04
N PHE A 419 24.56 9.15 -22.14
CA PHE A 419 23.15 9.38 -21.86
C PHE A 419 22.88 10.86 -21.54
N GLU A 420 21.64 11.29 -21.79
CA GLU A 420 21.18 12.63 -21.47
C GLU A 420 20.51 12.64 -20.10
N THR A 421 20.68 13.74 -19.38
CA THR A 421 19.96 14.03 -18.15
C THR A 421 19.30 15.38 -18.22
N THR A 422 18.28 15.58 -17.40
CA THR A 422 17.59 16.87 -17.25
C THR A 422 17.57 17.28 -15.79
N VAL A 423 17.96 18.52 -15.47
CA VAL A 423 17.89 19.05 -14.09
C VAL A 423 16.43 19.05 -13.62
N GLY A 424 16.16 18.35 -12.53
CA GLY A 424 14.83 18.14 -12.01
C GLY A 424 14.80 17.94 -10.50
N GLU A 425 13.60 17.96 -9.93
CA GLU A 425 13.37 17.71 -8.51
C GLU A 425 12.60 16.41 -8.33
N LYS A 426 13.04 15.57 -7.39
CA LYS A 426 12.18 14.49 -6.89
C LYS A 426 11.26 15.07 -5.84
N VAL A 427 9.97 15.02 -6.14
CA VAL A 427 8.90 15.50 -5.27
C VAL A 427 8.12 14.33 -4.70
N VAL A 428 7.66 14.50 -3.46
CA VAL A 428 6.61 13.69 -2.85
C VAL A 428 5.53 14.59 -2.28
N LEU A 429 4.29 14.13 -2.35
CA LEU A 429 3.12 14.79 -1.80
C LEU A 429 2.82 14.28 -0.39
N ARG A 430 2.32 15.17 0.44
CA ARG A 430 1.84 14.90 1.79
C ARG A 430 0.47 15.47 1.98
N ILE A 431 -0.25 14.93 2.95
CA ILE A 431 -1.46 15.54 3.46
C ILE A 431 -1.15 15.97 4.89
N GLU A 432 -1.34 17.24 5.19
CA GLU A 432 -1.02 17.85 6.48
C GLU A 432 -2.20 18.68 7.00
N GLU A 433 -2.27 18.82 8.32
CA GLU A 433 -3.23 19.72 8.97
C GLU A 433 -2.88 21.19 8.69
N GLU A 434 -3.89 22.01 8.42
CA GLU A 434 -3.75 23.46 8.27
C GLU A 434 -3.23 24.08 9.57
N GLY A 435 -2.22 24.96 9.47
CA GLY A 435 -1.57 25.59 10.63
C GLY A 435 -0.38 24.81 11.21
N SER A 436 0.04 23.70 10.60
CA SER A 436 1.36 23.13 10.90
C SER A 436 2.45 24.16 10.58
N LYS A 437 3.22 24.60 11.59
CA LYS A 437 4.28 25.63 11.45
C LYS A 437 5.51 25.15 10.66
N GLU A 438 5.35 24.18 9.76
CA GLU A 438 6.45 23.66 8.95
C GLU A 438 6.53 24.43 7.64
N ALA A 439 7.62 25.14 7.43
CA ALA A 439 7.86 25.89 6.20
C ALA A 439 7.75 24.99 4.97
N GLN A 440 7.34 25.56 3.84
CA GLN A 440 7.18 24.90 2.54
C GLN A 440 8.45 24.14 2.07
N TYR A 441 9.61 24.42 2.68
CA TYR A 441 10.92 23.89 2.34
C TYR A 441 11.55 22.99 3.42
N ASP A 442 10.84 22.64 4.49
CA ASP A 442 11.38 21.75 5.53
C ASP A 442 11.42 20.28 5.08
N SER A 443 12.53 19.87 4.48
CA SER A 443 12.82 18.45 4.26
C SER A 443 12.97 17.74 5.63
N PRO A 444 12.38 16.55 5.84
CA PRO A 444 12.53 15.78 7.08
C PRO A 444 13.98 15.43 7.43
N ALA A 445 14.87 15.45 6.45
CA ALA A 445 16.31 15.25 6.63
C ALA A 445 16.94 16.35 7.50
N ALA A 446 16.43 17.59 7.46
CA ALA A 446 16.95 18.72 8.24
C ALA A 446 16.68 18.56 9.75
N ARG A 447 15.57 17.89 10.13
CA ARG A 447 15.16 17.72 11.54
C ARG A 447 16.04 16.78 12.36
N LYS A 448 16.90 15.97 11.72
CA LYS A 448 17.81 15.07 12.46
C LYS A 448 19.14 15.70 12.84
N ALA A 449 19.51 16.83 12.25
CA ALA A 449 20.77 17.51 12.57
C ALA A 449 20.69 18.41 13.82
N SER A 450 19.49 18.83 14.25
CA SER A 450 19.35 19.86 15.31
C SER A 450 18.94 19.34 16.70
N LYS A 451 18.64 18.05 16.88
CA LYS A 451 18.55 17.48 18.24
C LYS A 451 19.96 17.26 18.80
N ARG A 452 20.60 18.36 19.20
CA ARG A 452 21.73 18.33 20.12
C ARG A 452 21.29 17.51 21.34
N LYS A 453 22.02 16.44 21.64
CA LYS A 453 21.96 15.76 22.94
C LYS A 453 22.16 16.84 24.01
N HIS A 454 21.14 17.10 24.83
CA HIS A 454 21.38 17.70 26.14
C HIS A 454 22.27 16.72 26.93
N PRO A 455 23.45 17.12 27.40
CA PRO A 455 24.23 16.28 28.29
C PRO A 455 23.71 16.47 29.72
N GLY A 456 23.37 15.35 30.36
CA GLY A 456 23.57 15.18 31.80
C GLY A 456 22.36 15.35 32.69
N GLU A 457 21.65 14.26 32.94
CA GLU A 457 21.34 13.86 34.32
C GLU A 457 21.05 12.35 34.31
N ASP A 458 22.04 11.54 34.70
CA ASP A 458 21.82 10.23 35.29
C ASP A 458 23.12 9.76 35.94
N GLY A 459 23.08 9.75 37.27
CA GLY A 459 24.18 9.37 38.15
C GLY A 459 24.61 7.93 37.90
N ARG A 460 25.91 7.75 37.67
CA ARG A 460 26.60 6.48 37.88
C ARG A 460 27.64 6.68 38.97
N THR A 461 27.38 6.07 40.11
CA THR A 461 28.34 5.77 41.18
C THR A 461 29.42 4.83 40.64
N ALA A 462 30.49 5.43 40.11
CA ALA A 462 31.73 4.71 39.82
C ALA A 462 32.60 4.69 41.09
N LYS A 463 32.87 3.48 41.58
CA LYS A 463 33.76 3.21 42.70
C LYS A 463 35.18 3.71 42.39
N SER A 464 35.63 4.61 43.27
CA SER A 464 37.00 4.86 43.72
C SER A 464 38.04 3.80 43.35
N ARG A 465 39.06 4.23 42.60
CA ARG A 465 40.49 3.98 42.87
C ARG A 465 41.29 5.16 42.30
N GLN A 466 41.76 6.04 43.17
CA GLN A 466 42.78 7.04 42.84
C GLN A 466 43.96 6.84 43.79
N GLY A 467 45.12 6.54 43.21
CA GLY A 467 46.41 6.63 43.88
C GLY A 467 46.94 8.06 43.78
N GLN A 468 47.22 8.63 44.96
CA GLN A 468 48.36 9.45 45.37
C GLN A 468 48.97 10.55 44.47
N TYR A 469 49.36 11.62 45.20
CA TYR A 469 50.12 12.83 44.87
C TYR A 469 49.28 14.01 44.33
N GLY A 470 49.26 15.19 44.93
CA GLY A 470 49.96 15.70 46.11
C GLY A 470 49.76 17.22 46.20
N GLY A 471 49.56 17.72 47.43
CA GLY A 471 49.69 19.13 47.82
C GLY A 471 48.54 20.06 47.39
N ARG A 472 48.25 21.16 48.09
CA ARG A 472 48.69 21.74 49.36
C ARG A 472 47.83 23.01 49.50
N ASN A 473 47.45 23.37 50.73
CA ASN A 473 46.86 24.66 51.16
C ASN A 473 45.39 24.93 50.76
N GLU A 474 44.52 25.53 51.57
CA GLU A 474 44.49 25.86 53.01
C GLU A 474 43.13 26.54 53.28
N PHE A 475 42.69 26.47 54.55
CA PHE A 475 41.75 27.36 55.26
C PHE A 475 40.22 27.34 55.02
N ARG A 476 39.55 27.00 56.15
CA ARG A 476 38.36 27.63 56.79
C ARG A 476 37.00 27.50 56.10
N ASP A 477 35.89 27.33 56.79
CA ASP A 477 35.54 27.26 58.22
C ASP A 477 34.07 26.79 58.23
N ASN A 478 33.68 26.13 59.32
CA ASN A 478 32.35 26.21 59.97
C ASN A 478 31.07 25.90 59.17
N ASP A 479 30.00 25.39 59.74
CA ASP A 479 29.69 24.69 60.99
C ASP A 479 28.20 24.31 60.85
N SER A 480 27.77 23.37 61.67
CA SER A 480 26.41 23.24 62.22
C SER A 480 25.25 22.65 61.40
N GLY A 481 24.53 21.73 62.07
CA GLY A 481 23.08 21.56 61.96
C GLY A 481 22.58 20.23 61.38
N SER A 482 22.75 19.07 62.01
CA SER A 482 21.85 18.50 63.03
C SER A 482 20.34 18.61 62.72
N ARG A 483 19.66 17.49 62.43
CA ARG A 483 18.90 16.66 63.39
C ARG A 483 17.84 15.76 62.72
N ALA A 484 17.79 14.52 63.23
CA ALA A 484 16.62 13.69 63.55
C ALA A 484 15.59 13.38 62.45
N GLY A 485 15.10 12.15 62.26
CA GLY A 485 15.11 10.96 63.11
C GLY A 485 13.82 10.19 62.88
N GLY A 486 13.83 8.89 63.17
CA GLY A 486 12.61 8.16 63.54
C GLY A 486 12.14 7.06 62.59
N GLY A 487 12.18 5.82 63.10
CA GLY A 487 11.08 4.87 62.93
C GLY A 487 11.33 3.66 62.02
N GLY A 488 11.90 2.58 62.57
CA GLY A 488 11.55 1.22 62.14
C GLY A 488 10.21 0.77 62.77
N PRO A 489 9.95 -0.53 62.99
CA PRO A 489 10.44 -1.74 62.33
C PRO A 489 9.31 -2.77 62.07
N ARG A 490 9.62 -3.90 61.41
CA ARG A 490 9.03 -5.27 61.53
C ARG A 490 9.32 -6.00 60.20
N GLY A 491 9.90 -7.19 60.10
CA GLY A 491 10.27 -8.20 61.09
C GLY A 491 10.03 -9.60 60.49
N ARG A 492 11.03 -10.48 60.63
CA ARG A 492 11.04 -11.96 60.43
C ARG A 492 11.12 -12.42 58.96
N GLY A 493 12.10 -13.23 58.53
CA GLY A 493 12.71 -14.42 59.15
C GLY A 493 11.84 -15.64 58.82
N ASN A 494 12.29 -16.80 58.34
CA ASN A 494 13.59 -17.43 58.46
C ASN A 494 13.67 -18.66 57.51
N ALA A 495 14.89 -18.95 57.06
CA ALA A 495 15.52 -20.23 56.68
C ALA A 495 14.68 -21.53 56.51
N SER A 496 14.98 -22.28 55.43
CA SER A 496 15.70 -23.56 55.57
C SER A 496 15.97 -24.33 54.26
N ARG A 497 17.21 -24.82 54.17
CA ARG A 497 17.67 -26.14 53.68
C ARG A 497 17.67 -26.45 52.17
N GLY A 498 18.88 -26.46 51.58
CA GLY A 498 19.28 -27.42 50.53
C GLY A 498 19.65 -28.80 51.14
N PRO A 499 20.39 -29.72 50.47
CA PRO A 499 21.10 -29.61 49.17
C PRO A 499 21.05 -30.88 48.26
N ARG A 500 21.85 -30.85 47.17
CA ARG A 500 22.27 -31.94 46.22
C ARG A 500 21.20 -32.42 45.23
N GLY A 501 21.44 -32.55 43.93
CA GLY A 501 22.61 -32.43 43.06
C GLY A 501 22.27 -33.10 41.71
N GLY A 502 23.00 -32.79 40.63
CA GLY A 502 23.00 -33.63 39.43
C GLY A 502 22.70 -32.92 38.11
N ASN A 503 23.69 -32.95 37.23
CA ASN A 503 23.75 -32.35 35.91
C ASN A 503 22.75 -32.91 34.87
N THR A 504 22.65 -32.13 33.79
CA THR A 504 22.69 -32.49 32.36
C THR A 504 21.40 -32.50 31.52
N ARG A 505 21.52 -31.73 30.42
CA ARG A 505 20.94 -31.88 29.06
C ARG A 505 19.53 -31.33 28.80
N GLY A 506 19.46 -30.41 27.82
CA GLY A 506 18.36 -30.42 26.84
C GLY A 506 17.51 -29.16 26.68
N GLY A 507 18.07 -27.95 26.72
CA GLY A 507 17.34 -26.72 26.40
C GLY A 507 17.17 -26.49 24.89
N GLY A 508 16.28 -27.24 24.24
CA GLY A 508 15.83 -27.00 22.85
C GLY A 508 14.81 -25.86 22.80
N ARG A 509 15.27 -24.61 22.69
CA ARG A 509 14.39 -23.48 22.31
C ARG A 509 14.18 -23.48 20.80
N GLY A 510 13.00 -23.94 20.38
CA GLY A 510 12.49 -23.80 19.03
C GLY A 510 12.51 -22.33 18.60
N GLY A 511 13.32 -22.04 17.58
CA GLY A 511 13.42 -20.74 16.96
C GLY A 511 12.14 -20.39 16.22
N ALA A 512 11.44 -19.37 16.72
CA ALA A 512 10.42 -18.68 15.95
C ALA A 512 11.11 -17.92 14.81
N VAL A 513 10.98 -18.47 13.60
CA VAL A 513 11.41 -17.88 12.33
C VAL A 513 10.64 -16.57 12.12
N LYS A 514 11.24 -15.45 12.52
CA LYS A 514 10.81 -14.09 12.14
C LYS A 514 11.25 -13.82 10.70
N GLY A 515 10.51 -14.37 9.75
CA GLY A 515 10.58 -13.98 8.34
C GLY A 515 9.96 -12.59 8.15
N LYS A 516 10.77 -11.54 8.27
CA LYS A 516 10.36 -10.16 7.98
C LYS A 516 10.51 -9.92 6.47
N ALA A 517 9.40 -10.00 5.74
CA ALA A 517 9.35 -9.66 4.31
C ALA A 517 9.25 -8.13 4.12
N PRO A 518 10.16 -7.50 3.36
CA PRO A 518 9.96 -6.16 2.81
C PRO A 518 9.32 -6.26 1.43
N ASN A 519 8.09 -5.81 1.34
CA ASN A 519 7.35 -5.31 0.18
C ASN A 519 6.02 -4.94 0.80
N PHE A 520 5.54 -3.70 0.66
CA PHE A 520 4.21 -3.32 1.14
C PHE A 520 3.18 -4.22 0.44
N PRO A 521 2.66 -5.29 1.09
CA PRO A 521 1.55 -6.02 0.51
C PRO A 521 0.32 -5.14 0.71
N TYR A 522 -0.59 -5.16 -0.25
CA TYR A 522 -1.93 -4.62 -0.09
C TYR A 522 -2.49 -4.98 1.30
N ARG A 523 -2.86 -3.95 2.07
CA ARG A 523 -3.45 -4.09 3.42
C ARG A 523 -4.96 -3.94 3.31
N SER A 524 -5.69 -4.84 3.97
CA SER A 524 -7.16 -4.77 4.02
C SER A 524 -7.66 -3.46 4.64
N LEU A 525 -8.95 -3.16 4.42
CA LEU A 525 -9.68 -2.07 5.07
C LEU A 525 -9.45 -1.99 6.58
N ASP A 526 -9.23 -3.14 7.24
CA ASP A 526 -9.10 -3.26 8.70
C ASP A 526 -7.69 -3.69 9.17
N ASP A 527 -6.76 -4.02 8.25
CA ASP A 527 -5.36 -4.40 8.58
C ASP A 527 -4.48 -3.19 9.00
N VAL A 528 -5.10 -2.03 9.21
CA VAL A 528 -4.47 -0.72 9.43
C VAL A 528 -4.56 -0.27 10.89
N GLU A 529 -5.20 -1.03 11.79
CA GLU A 529 -5.27 -0.62 13.20
C GLU A 529 -3.86 -0.44 13.83
N PRO A 530 -3.65 0.66 14.58
CA PRO A 530 -2.35 1.01 15.10
C PRO A 530 -1.92 -0.03 16.14
N ARG A 531 -0.86 -0.75 15.82
CA ARG A 531 -0.10 -1.51 16.83
C ARG A 531 0.35 -0.50 17.90
N ASN A 532 -0.26 -0.58 19.08
CA ASN A 532 -0.04 0.20 20.30
C ASN A 532 1.04 1.29 20.22
N GLN A 533 0.63 2.55 20.44
CA GLN A 533 1.48 3.68 20.79
C GLN A 533 2.25 3.40 22.10
N HIS A 534 3.27 2.55 22.09
CA HIS A 534 4.28 2.50 23.15
C HIS A 534 5.65 2.40 22.48
N GLY A 535 6.52 3.36 22.84
CA GLY A 535 7.77 3.67 22.17
C GLY A 535 8.63 2.45 21.82
N GLY A 536 8.78 2.21 20.53
CA GLY A 536 9.74 1.28 19.95
C GLY A 536 10.40 1.93 18.75
N HIS A 537 11.73 2.07 18.79
CA HIS A 537 12.52 2.67 17.71
C HIS A 537 12.19 2.02 16.37
N SER A 538 11.56 2.80 15.48
CA SER A 538 11.34 2.41 14.09
C SER A 538 12.67 2.48 13.33
N PRO A 539 12.98 1.51 12.44
CA PRO A 539 14.12 1.62 11.53
C PRO A 539 13.99 2.88 10.65
N GLN A 540 15.12 3.50 10.30
CA GLN A 540 15.19 4.63 9.36
C GLN A 540 14.34 4.35 8.11
N VAL A 541 13.30 5.15 7.89
CA VAL A 541 12.57 5.20 6.61
C VAL A 541 13.44 5.98 5.64
N SER A 542 13.89 5.32 4.57
CA SER A 542 14.53 6.00 3.44
C SER A 542 13.41 6.55 2.56
N TYR A 543 13.43 7.86 2.28
CA TYR A 543 12.43 8.50 1.40
C TYR A 543 12.54 8.04 -0.05
N ASP A 544 13.55 7.23 -0.39
CA ASP A 544 13.74 6.61 -1.70
C ASP A 544 12.93 5.31 -1.89
N ASP A 545 12.20 4.82 -0.87
CA ASP A 545 11.46 3.53 -0.86
C ASP A 545 10.19 3.48 -1.73
N ALA A 546 10.05 4.42 -2.66
CA ALA A 546 8.85 4.71 -3.44
C ALA A 546 8.98 4.40 -4.94
N HIS A 547 9.60 3.27 -5.30
CA HIS A 547 9.69 2.83 -6.71
C HIS A 547 9.14 1.42 -6.87
N PRO A 548 7.98 1.23 -7.53
CA PRO A 548 7.62 -0.07 -8.08
C PRO A 548 8.45 -0.34 -9.36
N PRO A 549 8.97 -1.56 -9.56
CA PRO A 549 9.20 -2.05 -10.92
C PRO A 549 7.84 -2.53 -11.47
N HIS A 550 7.25 -1.83 -12.44
CA HIS A 550 6.02 -2.32 -13.05
C HIS A 550 6.29 -3.38 -14.14
N HIS A 551 5.88 -4.60 -13.79
CA HIS A 551 5.01 -5.56 -14.50
C HIS A 551 5.02 -5.69 -16.05
N GLN A 552 4.83 -6.95 -16.45
CA GLN A 552 4.41 -7.47 -17.75
C GLN A 552 5.48 -7.54 -18.85
N GLN A 553 6.36 -8.54 -18.75
CA GLN A 553 7.12 -9.01 -19.92
C GLN A 553 7.14 -10.53 -20.06
N GLN A 554 6.08 -11.21 -19.61
CA GLN A 554 5.77 -12.58 -20.04
C GLN A 554 4.26 -12.73 -20.25
N GLN A 555 3.73 -12.03 -21.24
CA GLN A 555 2.66 -12.59 -22.05
C GLN A 555 3.24 -12.81 -23.46
N GLN A 556 3.31 -14.08 -23.83
CA GLN A 556 3.27 -14.56 -25.22
C GLN A 556 4.50 -14.24 -26.10
N GLN A 557 5.69 -14.71 -25.69
CA GLN A 557 6.51 -15.40 -26.70
C GLN A 557 5.95 -16.82 -26.82
N GLN A 558 5.65 -17.24 -28.05
CA GLN A 558 5.12 -18.55 -28.46
C GLN A 558 3.60 -18.69 -28.48
N GLN A 559 2.95 -17.98 -29.40
CA GLN A 559 1.96 -18.62 -30.27
C GLN A 559 2.27 -18.25 -31.72
N GLN A 560 2.85 -19.22 -32.43
CA GLN A 560 2.52 -19.60 -33.81
C GLN A 560 2.24 -18.46 -34.80
N GLN A 561 3.20 -18.20 -35.69
CA GLN A 561 2.93 -18.23 -37.15
C GLN A 561 4.27 -18.20 -37.92
N ASN A 562 4.93 -19.35 -37.92
CA ASN A 562 5.57 -19.84 -39.13
C ASN A 562 4.46 -20.48 -39.96
N HIS A 563 4.10 -19.89 -41.11
CA HIS A 563 3.68 -20.57 -42.36
C HIS A 563 3.36 -19.54 -43.47
N SER A 564 4.30 -19.41 -44.41
CA SER A 564 4.14 -19.52 -45.87
C SER A 564 2.92 -18.88 -46.58
N GLN A 565 3.14 -17.89 -47.46
CA GLN A 565 3.03 -18.02 -48.94
C GLN A 565 3.10 -16.65 -49.69
N ALA A 566 3.57 -16.71 -50.93
CA ALA A 566 3.95 -15.63 -51.86
C ALA A 566 2.74 -14.92 -52.55
N PRO A 567 2.95 -13.79 -53.28
CA PRO A 567 1.86 -12.97 -53.84
C PRO A 567 1.57 -13.25 -55.32
N PRO A 568 0.39 -12.84 -55.84
CA PRO A 568 0.23 -12.61 -57.27
C PRO A 568 -0.14 -11.16 -57.64
N THR A 569 0.57 -10.73 -58.67
CA THR A 569 0.38 -9.68 -59.68
C THR A 569 -1.06 -9.30 -60.10
N GLY A 570 -1.34 -7.97 -60.10
CA GLY A 570 -2.07 -7.13 -61.10
C GLY A 570 -3.45 -7.54 -61.68
N PRO A 571 -4.13 -6.69 -62.51
CA PRO A 571 -3.75 -5.37 -63.04
C PRO A 571 -4.84 -4.25 -62.88
N LYS A 572 -4.45 -3.06 -63.37
CA LYS A 572 -5.14 -1.76 -63.40
C LYS A 572 -6.35 -1.68 -64.37
N ALA A 573 -7.32 -0.80 -64.07
CA ALA A 573 -7.64 0.44 -64.84
C ALA A 573 -9.14 0.82 -64.90
N SER A 574 -9.47 2.07 -64.56
CA SER A 574 -10.38 3.02 -65.26
C SER A 574 -10.68 4.22 -64.31
N ARG A 575 -10.13 5.42 -64.57
CA ARG A 575 -10.73 6.58 -65.26
C ARG A 575 -12.12 7.01 -64.74
N ALA A 576 -12.20 8.16 -64.06
CA ALA A 576 -12.72 9.43 -64.61
C ALA A 576 -12.95 10.52 -63.54
N ARG A 577 -12.54 11.77 -63.89
CA ARG A 577 -13.16 13.12 -63.73
C ARG A 577 -14.10 13.37 -62.52
N GLY A 578 -14.07 14.49 -61.80
CA GLY A 578 -13.46 15.82 -61.97
C GLY A 578 -14.07 16.84 -60.98
N ALA A 579 -13.64 18.10 -61.10
CA ALA A 579 -14.17 19.35 -60.49
C ALA A 579 -14.00 19.53 -58.96
N THR A 580 -13.01 20.31 -58.47
CA THR A 580 -13.04 21.77 -58.19
C THR A 580 -14.40 22.39 -57.84
N ILE A 581 -14.49 23.01 -56.64
CA ILE A 581 -15.16 24.30 -56.37
C ILE A 581 -14.59 24.91 -55.07
N ARG A 582 -14.34 26.21 -55.14
CA ARG A 582 -13.93 27.14 -54.06
C ARG A 582 -15.16 27.79 -53.40
N GLY A 583 -15.02 28.20 -52.15
CA GLY A 583 -15.73 29.30 -51.49
C GLY A 583 -15.29 29.34 -50.03
N ARG A 584 -14.63 30.34 -49.44
CA ARG A 584 -14.67 31.83 -49.43
C ARG A 584 -15.92 32.43 -48.80
N GLY A 585 -15.72 33.10 -47.67
CA GLY A 585 -16.62 34.08 -47.03
C GLY A 585 -17.28 33.53 -45.76
N GLY A 586 -17.33 34.22 -44.62
CA GLY A 586 -16.99 35.61 -44.34
C GLY A 586 -17.09 35.92 -42.85
N SER A 587 -16.46 37.04 -42.51
CA SER A 587 -16.44 37.75 -41.24
C SER A 587 -17.83 38.23 -40.78
N SER A 588 -18.07 38.26 -39.48
CA SER A 588 -18.93 39.28 -38.86
C SER A 588 -18.42 39.66 -37.48
N ARG A 589 -18.21 40.97 -37.31
CA ARG A 589 -17.93 41.68 -36.05
C ARG A 589 -19.27 41.99 -35.37
N GLY A 590 -19.35 41.76 -34.07
CA GLY A 590 -20.45 42.25 -33.23
C GLY A 590 -19.89 42.70 -31.89
N ASN A 591 -20.02 43.99 -31.62
CA ASN A 591 -19.45 44.73 -30.50
C ASN A 591 -20.55 44.98 -29.46
N SER A 592 -20.35 44.63 -28.18
CA SER A 592 -21.18 45.14 -27.08
C SER A 592 -20.46 45.10 -25.73
N ARG A 593 -20.24 46.30 -25.17
CA ARG A 593 -19.89 46.66 -23.78
C ARG A 593 -20.93 46.07 -22.79
N ALA A 594 -20.56 45.45 -21.66
CA ALA A 594 -19.99 45.94 -20.40
C ALA A 594 -21.03 46.20 -19.28
N SER A 595 -21.03 45.32 -18.27
CA SER A 595 -21.48 45.50 -16.87
C SER A 595 -21.00 44.25 -16.11
N GLY A 596 -19.99 44.28 -15.23
CA GLY A 596 -20.04 44.84 -13.89
C GLY A 596 -20.43 43.74 -12.88
N GLY A 597 -19.45 43.10 -12.20
CA GLY A 597 -19.77 42.19 -11.10
C GLY A 597 -18.64 41.26 -10.62
N ALA A 598 -18.20 41.47 -9.38
CA ALA A 598 -17.58 40.55 -8.43
C ALA A 598 -16.23 39.87 -8.76
N LYS A 599 -15.20 40.26 -8.00
CA LYS A 599 -13.89 39.60 -7.89
C LYS A 599 -14.05 38.23 -7.21
N GLY A 600 -13.93 37.16 -7.97
CA GLY A 600 -13.66 35.80 -7.48
C GLY A 600 -12.16 35.49 -7.59
N ASN A 601 -11.59 34.87 -6.56
CA ASN A 601 -10.22 34.33 -6.61
C ASN A 601 -10.08 33.31 -7.75
N PRO A 602 -8.95 33.30 -8.49
CA PRO A 602 -8.76 32.34 -9.57
C PRO A 602 -8.56 30.92 -9.02
N PRO A 603 -9.06 29.88 -9.70
CA PRO A 603 -8.73 28.50 -9.38
C PRO A 603 -7.24 28.25 -9.63
N ALA A 604 -6.64 27.43 -8.78
CA ALA A 604 -5.24 27.01 -8.89
C ALA A 604 -4.98 26.43 -10.28
N ASP A 605 -3.99 27.01 -10.94
CA ASP A 605 -3.54 26.66 -12.27
C ASP A 605 -2.89 25.26 -12.27
N LEU A 606 -3.68 24.26 -12.67
CA LEU A 606 -3.31 22.85 -12.75
C LEU A 606 -2.33 22.54 -13.89
N GLN A 607 -1.92 23.53 -14.70
CA GLN A 607 -0.98 23.31 -15.80
C GLN A 607 0.50 23.38 -15.38
N ASN A 608 0.83 23.92 -14.19
CA ASN A 608 2.22 23.98 -13.69
C ASN A 608 2.69 22.71 -12.97
N PHE A 609 2.03 21.57 -13.21
CA PHE A 609 2.31 20.28 -12.55
C PHE A 609 3.12 19.30 -13.42
N TYR A 610 3.67 19.75 -14.55
CA TYR A 610 4.50 18.94 -15.45
C TYR A 610 5.87 19.56 -15.73
#